data_AF-A0AAW8B0Q5-F1
#
_entry.id   AF-A0AAW8B0Q5-F1
#
_cell.length_a   1.000
_cell.length_b   1.000
_cell.length_c   1.000
_cell.angle_alpha   90.00
_cell.angle_beta   90.00
_cell.angle_gamma   90.00
#
_symmetry.space_group_name_H-M   'P 1'
#
loop_
_entity.id
_entity.type
_entity.pdbx_description
1 polymer ?
#
loop_
_entity_poly.entity_id
_entity_poly.type
_entity_poly.pdbx_seq_one_letter_code
_entity_poly.pdbx_strand_id
1 'polypeptide(L)'
;MNDVKLKDYDTKLEETNAVPWEEWFAEMAAFREEHNNCLVPHGYKTSNGHSLWHWVEKVRRDYAEGKVSEEQFQRLDKLHFIWDMEDLRWETGFSELQNFHDEHGHCIVPKGYRGKDKKFPLWLWVATQRDYDGVYPRDKFHRLDAINFVWNIREYEWERAFGQLEAYKAENGDCLVPEKYMVDGDLDLGAWVVKQRADLHFNFLSQDKMQRLNDIGFSWAATEGSPLIVMMPNDNTESPKSSL
;
A
#
# COMPACT_ATOMS: atom_id res chain seq x y z
N MET A 1 36.09 -4.59 -10.85
CA MET A 1 35.28 -4.00 -9.76
C MET A 1 34.30 -5.02 -9.15
N ASN A 2 33.84 -6.04 -9.89
CA ASN A 2 33.01 -7.12 -9.35
C ASN A 2 33.79 -8.14 -8.50
N ASP A 3 35.05 -8.47 -8.86
CA ASP A 3 35.85 -9.46 -8.11
C ASP A 3 36.21 -9.06 -6.67
N VAL A 4 36.28 -7.75 -6.39
CA VAL A 4 36.56 -7.24 -5.04
C VAL A 4 35.32 -7.32 -4.15
N LYS A 5 34.12 -7.11 -4.72
CA LYS A 5 32.85 -7.21 -3.98
C LYS A 5 32.46 -8.66 -3.67
N LEU A 6 32.79 -9.59 -4.59
CA LEU A 6 32.56 -11.03 -4.37
C LEU A 6 33.47 -11.57 -3.24
N LYS A 7 34.76 -11.19 -3.23
CA LYS A 7 35.66 -11.55 -2.13
C LYS A 7 35.21 -11.02 -0.77
N ASP A 8 34.73 -9.78 -0.70
CA ASP A 8 34.21 -9.19 0.54
C ASP A 8 32.94 -9.88 1.06
N TYR A 9 32.10 -10.40 0.16
CA TYR A 9 30.90 -11.16 0.52
C TYR A 9 31.24 -12.55 1.09
N ASP A 10 32.12 -13.29 0.40
CA ASP A 10 32.54 -14.62 0.85
C ASP A 10 33.30 -14.56 2.18
N THR A 11 34.17 -13.54 2.37
CA THR A 11 34.87 -13.32 3.65
C THR A 11 33.90 -13.03 4.79
N LYS A 12 32.86 -12.20 4.57
CA LYS A 12 31.84 -11.93 5.61
C LYS A 12 30.98 -13.16 5.92
N LEU A 13 30.81 -14.05 4.95
CA LEU A 13 30.18 -15.35 5.15
C LEU A 13 31.08 -16.30 5.96
N GLU A 14 32.39 -16.29 5.73
CA GLU A 14 33.35 -17.04 6.55
C GLU A 14 33.40 -16.56 8.00
N GLU A 15 33.30 -15.24 8.24
CA GLU A 15 33.21 -14.66 9.59
C GLU A 15 32.02 -15.25 10.39
N THR A 16 30.90 -15.58 9.72
CA THR A 16 29.76 -16.20 10.39
C THR A 16 30.03 -17.62 10.90
N ASN A 17 31.04 -18.30 10.38
CA ASN A 17 31.47 -19.62 10.87
C ASN A 17 32.37 -19.53 12.10
N ALA A 18 33.01 -18.38 12.34
CA ALA A 18 33.91 -18.19 13.48
C ALA A 18 33.15 -17.97 14.80
N VAL A 19 31.93 -17.46 14.72
CA VAL A 19 31.08 -17.15 15.87
C VAL A 19 30.13 -18.35 16.15
N PRO A 20 30.07 -18.86 17.39
CA PRO A 20 29.18 -19.96 17.75
C PRO A 20 27.70 -19.64 17.50
N TRP A 21 26.92 -20.65 17.13
CA TRP A 21 25.48 -20.47 16.84
C TRP A 21 24.70 -19.86 18.02
N GLU A 22 25.05 -20.20 19.26
CA GLU A 22 24.39 -19.65 20.47
C GLU A 22 24.55 -18.14 20.59
N GLU A 23 25.72 -17.60 20.20
CA GLU A 23 25.98 -16.17 20.22
C GLU A 23 25.16 -15.46 19.15
N TRP A 24 25.11 -16.02 17.94
CA TRP A 24 24.24 -15.48 16.88
C TRP A 24 22.75 -15.53 17.24
N PHE A 25 22.30 -16.61 17.88
CA PHE A 25 20.92 -16.71 18.34
C PHE A 25 20.60 -15.65 19.39
N ALA A 26 21.51 -15.40 20.34
CA ALA A 26 21.36 -14.33 21.33
C ALA A 26 21.32 -12.94 20.67
N GLU A 27 22.17 -12.70 19.67
CA GLU A 27 22.16 -11.45 18.91
C GLU A 27 20.86 -11.25 18.11
N MET A 28 20.32 -12.32 17.51
CA MET A 28 19.04 -12.27 16.81
C MET A 28 17.86 -12.04 17.78
N ALA A 29 17.89 -12.65 18.96
CA ALA A 29 16.90 -12.43 20.00
C ALA A 29 16.93 -10.98 20.51
N ALA A 30 18.12 -10.43 20.73
CA ALA A 30 18.29 -9.02 21.11
C ALA A 30 17.79 -8.07 20.00
N PHE A 31 18.10 -8.35 18.74
CA PHE A 31 17.59 -7.60 17.60
C PHE A 31 16.05 -7.59 17.59
N ARG A 32 15.42 -8.76 17.81
CA ARG A 32 13.97 -8.85 17.86
C ARG A 32 13.38 -8.05 19.01
N GLU A 33 14.00 -8.08 20.19
CA GLU A 33 13.54 -7.32 21.35
C GLU A 33 13.59 -5.80 21.09
N GLU A 34 14.65 -5.32 20.43
CA GLU A 34 14.82 -3.91 20.10
C GLU A 34 13.86 -3.44 18.99
N HIS A 35 13.70 -4.23 17.93
CA HIS A 35 12.97 -3.82 16.72
C HIS A 35 11.55 -4.37 16.64
N ASN A 36 11.16 -5.23 17.57
CA ASN A 36 9.89 -5.96 17.59
C ASN A 36 9.61 -6.77 16.29
N ASN A 37 10.66 -7.14 15.55
CA ASN A 37 10.58 -7.92 14.32
C ASN A 37 11.93 -8.61 14.02
N CYS A 38 11.94 -9.49 13.00
CA CYS A 38 13.14 -10.21 12.55
C CYS A 38 13.67 -9.70 11.19
N LEU A 39 13.34 -8.46 10.81
CA LEU A 39 13.70 -7.84 9.53
C LEU A 39 15.07 -7.17 9.62
N VAL A 40 16.13 -7.97 9.64
CA VAL A 40 17.50 -7.46 9.73
C VAL A 40 17.86 -6.63 8.48
N PRO A 41 18.16 -5.33 8.61
CA PRO A 41 18.48 -4.47 7.47
C PRO A 41 19.76 -4.91 6.74
N HIS A 42 19.84 -4.59 5.45
CA HIS A 42 21.02 -4.93 4.65
C HIS A 42 22.30 -4.30 5.23
N GLY A 43 23.24 -5.16 5.61
CA GLY A 43 24.53 -4.75 6.18
C GLY A 43 24.46 -4.31 7.64
N TYR A 44 23.37 -4.62 8.35
CA TYR A 44 23.27 -4.39 9.79
C TYR A 44 24.37 -5.14 10.55
N LYS A 45 24.97 -4.43 11.51
CA LYS A 45 25.97 -4.96 12.43
C LYS A 45 25.50 -4.79 13.86
N THR A 46 25.73 -5.80 14.69
CA THR A 46 25.43 -5.73 16.12
C THR A 46 26.44 -4.84 16.85
N SER A 47 26.17 -4.56 18.13
CA SER A 47 27.09 -3.84 19.02
C SER A 47 28.47 -4.49 19.12
N ASN A 48 28.55 -5.81 18.90
CA ASN A 48 29.80 -6.57 18.87
C ASN A 48 30.55 -6.48 17.54
N GLY A 49 30.02 -5.74 16.55
CA GLY A 49 30.59 -5.60 15.21
C GLY A 49 30.29 -6.77 14.27
N HIS A 50 29.58 -7.79 14.75
CA HIS A 50 29.17 -8.95 13.99
C HIS A 50 28.12 -8.57 12.94
N SER A 51 28.27 -9.11 11.74
CA SER A 51 27.33 -8.85 10.65
C SER A 51 26.12 -9.78 10.70
N LEU A 52 25.14 -9.48 11.55
CA LEU A 52 23.90 -10.26 11.68
C LEU A 52 23.18 -10.49 10.35
N TRP A 53 23.21 -9.52 9.43
CA TRP A 53 22.60 -9.67 8.11
C TRP A 53 23.16 -10.86 7.30
N HIS A 54 24.50 -11.01 7.25
CA HIS A 54 25.14 -12.13 6.53
C HIS A 54 24.88 -13.46 7.24
N TRP A 55 24.77 -13.46 8.58
CA TRP A 55 24.39 -14.66 9.32
C TRP A 55 22.95 -15.09 8.99
N VAL A 56 22.00 -14.16 8.93
CA VAL A 56 20.61 -14.44 8.52
C VAL A 56 20.56 -15.01 7.10
N GLU A 57 21.33 -14.44 6.15
CA GLU A 57 21.44 -15.00 4.80
C GLU A 57 21.99 -16.44 4.80
N LYS A 58 23.04 -16.69 5.59
CA LYS A 58 23.58 -18.04 5.77
C LYS A 58 22.53 -19.00 6.32
N VAL A 59 21.81 -18.62 7.38
CA VAL A 59 20.79 -19.48 8.00
C VAL A 59 19.69 -19.84 6.99
N ARG A 60 19.24 -18.88 6.16
CA ARG A 60 18.25 -19.17 5.10
C ARG A 60 18.79 -20.10 4.03
N ARG A 61 20.05 -19.91 3.62
CA ARG A 61 20.71 -20.83 2.67
C ARG A 61 20.85 -22.23 3.26
N ASP A 62 21.32 -22.33 4.50
CA ASP A 62 21.49 -23.60 5.20
C ASP A 62 20.13 -24.31 5.39
N TYR A 63 19.04 -23.55 5.61
CA TYR A 63 17.68 -24.09 5.67
C TYR A 63 17.22 -24.65 4.33
N ALA A 64 17.43 -23.92 3.23
CA ALA A 64 17.12 -24.39 1.87
C ALA A 64 17.93 -25.64 1.48
N GLU A 65 19.13 -25.80 2.03
CA GLU A 65 20.00 -26.98 1.83
C GLU A 65 19.73 -28.11 2.85
N GLY A 66 18.79 -27.95 3.78
CA GLY A 66 18.45 -28.96 4.79
C GLY A 66 19.52 -29.17 5.88
N LYS A 67 20.42 -28.18 6.08
CA LYS A 67 21.52 -28.23 7.05
C LYS A 67 21.16 -27.66 8.43
N VAL A 68 20.04 -26.95 8.54
CA VAL A 68 19.53 -26.44 9.82
C VAL A 68 18.89 -27.60 10.59
N SER A 69 19.32 -27.80 11.83
CA SER A 69 18.74 -28.82 12.70
C SER A 69 17.33 -28.43 13.17
N GLU A 70 16.52 -29.42 13.53
CA GLU A 70 15.16 -29.20 14.07
C GLU A 70 15.15 -28.28 15.30
N GLU A 71 16.14 -28.43 16.19
CA GLU A 71 16.25 -27.57 17.37
C GLU A 71 16.52 -26.11 16.99
N GLN A 72 17.44 -25.86 16.05
CA GLN A 72 17.74 -24.51 15.56
C GLN A 72 16.53 -23.88 14.87
N PHE A 73 15.82 -24.68 14.06
CA PHE A 73 14.57 -24.26 13.42
C PHE A 73 13.54 -23.84 14.47
N GLN A 74 13.22 -24.70 15.43
CA GLN A 74 12.22 -24.39 16.48
C GLN A 74 12.60 -23.17 17.32
N ARG A 75 13.89 -22.97 17.62
CA ARG A 75 14.35 -21.81 18.38
C ARG A 75 14.16 -20.51 17.60
N LEU A 76 14.48 -20.49 16.31
CA LEU A 76 14.29 -19.34 15.44
C LEU A 76 12.80 -19.10 15.12
N ASP A 77 12.03 -20.15 14.95
CA ASP A 77 10.58 -20.08 14.72
C ASP A 77 9.85 -19.44 15.92
N LYS A 78 10.28 -19.73 17.16
CA LYS A 78 9.80 -19.03 18.37
C LYS A 78 10.11 -17.53 18.40
N LEU A 79 11.10 -17.08 17.62
CA LEU A 79 11.37 -15.67 17.41
C LEU A 79 10.52 -15.07 16.27
N HIS A 80 9.62 -15.84 15.65
CA HIS A 80 8.94 -15.48 14.41
C HIS A 80 9.95 -15.09 13.33
N PHE A 81 11.04 -15.85 13.24
CA PHE A 81 12.02 -15.69 12.18
C PHE A 81 11.38 -15.97 10.82
N ILE A 82 11.64 -15.08 9.85
CA ILE A 82 11.06 -15.20 8.52
C ILE A 82 12.01 -16.00 7.63
N TRP A 83 11.60 -17.23 7.34
CA TRP A 83 12.36 -18.19 6.53
C TRP A 83 12.22 -17.93 5.03
N ASP A 84 10.99 -17.67 4.58
CA ASP A 84 10.67 -17.50 3.17
C ASP A 84 11.02 -16.08 2.67
N MET A 85 11.56 -16.01 1.45
CA MET A 85 12.01 -14.75 0.85
C MET A 85 10.85 -13.88 0.35
N GLU A 86 9.73 -14.49 -0.06
CA GLU A 86 8.52 -13.77 -0.45
C GLU A 86 7.85 -13.14 0.78
N ASP A 87 7.76 -13.90 1.86
CA ASP A 87 7.28 -13.40 3.16
C ASP A 87 8.20 -12.30 3.69
N LEU A 88 9.53 -12.46 3.61
CA LEU A 88 10.47 -11.40 4.00
C LEU A 88 10.20 -10.11 3.23
N ARG A 89 10.02 -10.21 1.91
CA ARG A 89 9.76 -9.05 1.05
C ARG A 89 8.41 -8.42 1.39
N TRP A 90 7.40 -9.23 1.69
CA TRP A 90 6.09 -8.76 2.10
C TRP A 90 6.15 -8.04 3.46
N GLU A 91 6.78 -8.63 4.47
CA GLU A 91 6.95 -8.04 5.80
C GLU A 91 7.76 -6.74 5.75
N THR A 92 8.81 -6.70 4.93
CA THR A 92 9.58 -5.47 4.69
C THR A 92 8.70 -4.38 4.09
N GLY A 93 7.93 -4.71 3.05
CA GLY A 93 7.04 -3.74 2.40
C GLY A 93 5.90 -3.27 3.31
N PHE A 94 5.36 -4.16 4.14
CA PHE A 94 4.34 -3.82 5.12
C PHE A 94 4.88 -2.89 6.19
N SER A 95 6.06 -3.17 6.75
CA SER A 95 6.72 -2.29 7.74
C SER A 95 7.02 -0.90 7.15
N GLU A 96 7.54 -0.83 5.92
CA GLU A 96 7.76 0.44 5.22
C GLU A 96 6.46 1.20 4.93
N LEU A 97 5.37 0.49 4.64
CA LEU A 97 4.06 1.09 4.46
C LEU A 97 3.48 1.62 5.78
N GLN A 98 3.67 0.92 6.89
CA GLN A 98 3.29 1.40 8.23
C GLN A 98 4.02 2.71 8.54
N ASN A 99 5.34 2.76 8.33
CA ASN A 99 6.10 3.99 8.50
C ASN A 99 5.56 5.12 7.61
N PHE A 100 5.27 4.83 6.34
CA PHE A 100 4.69 5.81 5.42
C PHE A 100 3.33 6.33 5.91
N HIS A 101 2.46 5.43 6.38
CA HIS A 101 1.16 5.76 6.93
C HIS A 101 1.29 6.61 8.20
N ASP A 102 2.20 6.27 9.10
CA ASP A 102 2.41 7.03 10.35
C ASP A 102 2.95 8.44 10.06
N GLU A 103 3.72 8.62 8.99
CA GLU A 103 4.24 9.92 8.55
C GLU A 103 3.20 10.77 7.79
N HIS A 104 2.36 10.16 6.95
CA HIS A 104 1.48 10.89 6.00
C HIS A 104 -0.02 10.77 6.33
N GLY A 105 -0.42 9.90 7.24
CA GLY A 105 -1.81 9.61 7.60
C GLY A 105 -2.59 8.79 6.56
N HIS A 106 -1.94 8.26 5.52
CA HIS A 106 -2.61 7.50 4.46
C HIS A 106 -1.66 6.48 3.78
N CYS A 107 -2.22 5.50 3.08
CA CYS A 107 -1.47 4.48 2.33
C CYS A 107 -1.27 4.80 0.82
N ILE A 108 -1.41 6.06 0.40
CA ILE A 108 -1.25 6.48 -1.00
C ILE A 108 0.21 6.83 -1.27
N VAL A 109 0.96 5.82 -1.69
CA VAL A 109 2.38 5.95 -1.96
C VAL A 109 2.60 6.52 -3.38
N PRO A 110 3.27 7.68 -3.55
CA PRO A 110 3.53 8.26 -4.86
C PRO A 110 4.40 7.37 -5.75
N LYS A 111 4.18 7.43 -7.06
CA LYS A 111 5.02 6.72 -8.02
C LYS A 111 6.49 7.14 -7.88
N GLY A 112 7.38 6.15 -7.76
CA GLY A 112 8.81 6.37 -7.56
C GLY A 112 9.23 6.50 -6.10
N TYR A 113 8.30 6.58 -5.14
CA TYR A 113 8.61 6.65 -3.72
C TYR A 113 9.31 5.38 -3.24
N ARG A 114 10.38 5.58 -2.46
CA ARG A 114 11.17 4.49 -1.88
C ARG A 114 11.07 4.55 -0.37
N GLY A 115 11.17 3.39 0.29
CA GLY A 115 11.20 3.27 1.74
C GLY A 115 12.35 4.08 2.37
N LYS A 116 12.41 4.11 3.70
CA LYS A 116 13.27 5.01 4.49
C LYS A 116 14.73 5.02 4.03
N ASP A 117 15.28 3.84 3.71
CA ASP A 117 16.66 3.66 3.27
C ASP A 117 16.90 3.94 1.77
N LYS A 118 15.88 4.41 1.05
CA LYS A 118 15.87 4.65 -0.41
C LYS A 118 16.23 3.42 -1.26
N LYS A 119 16.24 2.22 -0.69
CA LYS A 119 16.53 0.96 -1.39
C LYS A 119 15.25 0.24 -1.79
N PHE A 120 14.29 0.15 -0.88
CA PHE A 120 13.05 -0.58 -1.09
C PHE A 120 12.08 0.23 -1.98
N PRO A 121 11.68 -0.26 -3.16
CA PRO A 121 10.73 0.45 -4.03
C PRO A 121 9.29 0.28 -3.51
N LEU A 122 8.95 1.01 -2.44
CA LEU A 122 7.66 0.89 -1.75
C LEU A 122 6.47 1.13 -2.68
N TRP A 123 6.57 2.13 -3.58
CA TRP A 123 5.51 2.42 -4.55
C TRP A 123 5.14 1.20 -5.41
N LEU A 124 6.15 0.44 -5.82
CA LEU A 124 5.98 -0.75 -6.66
C LEU A 124 5.39 -1.89 -5.83
N TRP A 125 5.86 -2.07 -4.59
CA TRP A 125 5.32 -3.08 -3.70
C TRP A 125 3.84 -2.84 -3.36
N VAL A 126 3.44 -1.59 -3.12
CA VAL A 126 2.04 -1.22 -2.90
C VAL A 126 1.21 -1.49 -4.15
N ALA A 127 1.71 -1.16 -5.34
CA ALA A 127 1.03 -1.49 -6.59
C ALA A 127 0.82 -3.00 -6.76
N THR A 128 1.82 -3.83 -6.44
CA THR A 128 1.66 -5.30 -6.52
C THR A 128 0.64 -5.86 -5.53
N GLN A 129 0.36 -5.18 -4.41
CA GLN A 129 -0.71 -5.62 -3.51
C GLN A 129 -2.09 -5.38 -4.12
N ARG A 130 -2.25 -4.30 -4.90
CA ARG A 130 -3.51 -3.94 -5.57
C ARG A 130 -3.78 -4.78 -6.81
N ASP A 131 -2.73 -5.15 -7.54
CA ASP A 131 -2.81 -5.94 -8.78
C ASP A 131 -2.88 -7.46 -8.54
N TYR A 132 -3.18 -7.89 -7.31
CA TYR A 132 -3.20 -9.31 -6.97
C TYR A 132 -4.42 -10.01 -7.60
N ASP A 133 -4.18 -10.83 -8.62
CA ASP A 133 -5.20 -11.50 -9.46
C ASP A 133 -5.77 -12.81 -8.86
N GLY A 134 -5.55 -13.04 -7.57
CA GLY A 134 -5.93 -14.28 -6.89
C GLY A 134 -6.69 -14.07 -5.58
N VAL A 135 -6.88 -15.15 -4.83
CA VAL A 135 -7.38 -15.05 -3.44
C VAL A 135 -6.28 -14.50 -2.55
N TYR A 136 -6.39 -13.22 -2.20
CA TYR A 136 -5.39 -12.57 -1.36
C TYR A 136 -5.26 -13.30 0.00
N PRO A 137 -4.04 -13.60 0.48
CA PRO A 137 -3.87 -14.31 1.75
C PRO A 137 -4.56 -13.57 2.91
N ARG A 138 -5.44 -14.27 3.64
CA ARG A 138 -6.34 -13.67 4.63
C ARG A 138 -5.61 -12.87 5.71
N ASP A 139 -4.50 -13.39 6.22
CA ASP A 139 -3.73 -12.72 7.28
C ASP A 139 -3.06 -11.43 6.77
N LYS A 140 -2.54 -11.46 5.53
CA LYS A 140 -1.95 -10.30 4.87
C LYS A 140 -3.01 -9.24 4.57
N PHE A 141 -4.22 -9.66 4.16
CA PHE A 141 -5.36 -8.77 3.95
C PHE A 141 -5.72 -8.03 5.24
N HIS A 142 -5.95 -8.75 6.33
CA HIS A 142 -6.32 -8.16 7.62
C HIS A 142 -5.30 -7.15 8.14
N ARG A 143 -4.01 -7.41 7.91
CA ARG A 143 -2.94 -6.49 8.30
C ARG A 143 -2.95 -5.20 7.49
N LEU A 144 -3.18 -5.30 6.19
CA LEU A 144 -3.34 -4.12 5.31
C LEU A 144 -4.63 -3.35 5.66
N ASP A 145 -5.73 -4.07 5.92
CA ASP A 145 -7.01 -3.48 6.31
C ASP A 145 -6.89 -2.70 7.63
N ALA A 146 -6.15 -3.23 8.60
CA ALA A 146 -5.89 -2.58 9.89
C ALA A 146 -5.19 -1.21 9.81
N ILE A 147 -4.51 -0.93 8.70
CA ILE A 147 -3.87 0.38 8.42
C ILE A 147 -4.63 1.19 7.36
N ASN A 148 -5.92 0.87 7.16
CA ASN A 148 -6.80 1.49 6.17
C ASN A 148 -6.18 1.50 4.76
N PHE A 149 -5.60 0.36 4.35
CA PHE A 149 -4.97 0.25 3.04
C PHE A 149 -5.99 0.52 1.92
N VAL A 150 -5.66 1.50 1.07
CA VAL A 150 -6.49 1.88 -0.06
C VAL A 150 -6.29 0.89 -1.21
N TRP A 151 -7.23 -0.06 -1.34
CA TRP A 151 -7.28 -1.04 -2.42
C TRP A 151 -7.66 -0.40 -3.77
N ASN A 152 -8.67 0.47 -3.76
CA ASN A 152 -9.12 1.19 -4.95
C ASN A 152 -8.81 2.68 -4.81
N ILE A 153 -7.70 3.11 -5.44
CA ILE A 153 -7.25 4.50 -5.42
C ILE A 153 -8.30 5.44 -6.03
N ARG A 154 -8.92 5.02 -7.13
CA ARG A 154 -9.92 5.84 -7.84
C ARG A 154 -11.14 6.09 -6.97
N GLU A 155 -11.56 5.08 -6.20
CA GLU A 155 -12.67 5.23 -5.27
C GLU A 155 -12.30 6.15 -4.13
N TYR A 156 -11.14 5.94 -3.49
CA TYR A 156 -10.67 6.81 -2.44
C TYR A 156 -10.54 8.27 -2.87
N GLU A 157 -9.93 8.54 -4.04
CA GLU A 157 -9.78 9.90 -4.57
C GLU A 157 -11.14 10.53 -4.84
N TRP A 158 -12.11 9.75 -5.32
CA TRP A 158 -13.48 10.20 -5.54
C TRP A 158 -14.17 10.53 -4.21
N GLU A 159 -14.07 9.67 -3.19
CA GLU A 159 -14.64 9.90 -1.85
C GLU A 159 -14.03 11.14 -1.18
N ARG A 160 -12.70 11.29 -1.26
CA ARG A 160 -11.99 12.46 -0.75
C ARG A 160 -12.51 13.74 -1.42
N ALA A 161 -12.60 13.74 -2.75
CA ALA A 161 -13.07 14.90 -3.50
C ALA A 161 -14.54 15.21 -3.23
N PHE A 162 -15.39 14.18 -3.12
CA PHE A 162 -16.80 14.31 -2.78
C PHE A 162 -16.99 14.95 -1.40
N GLY A 163 -16.28 14.46 -0.37
CA GLY A 163 -16.33 15.07 0.97
C GLY A 163 -15.86 16.54 0.99
N GLN A 164 -14.89 16.90 0.15
CA GLN A 164 -14.46 18.29 -0.01
C GLN A 164 -15.49 19.16 -0.75
N LEU A 165 -16.24 18.57 -1.68
CA LEU A 165 -17.39 19.24 -2.29
C LEU A 165 -18.51 19.49 -1.26
N GLU A 166 -18.78 18.53 -0.37
CA GLU A 166 -19.74 18.72 0.72
C GLU A 166 -19.32 19.86 1.66
N ALA A 167 -18.04 19.91 2.03
CA ALA A 167 -17.47 21.00 2.83
C ALA A 167 -17.59 22.35 2.11
N TYR A 168 -17.22 22.40 0.83
CA TYR A 168 -17.37 23.61 0.01
C TYR A 168 -18.82 24.09 -0.02
N LYS A 169 -19.78 23.19 -0.22
CA LYS A 169 -21.22 23.51 -0.22
C LYS A 169 -21.68 24.04 1.14
N ALA A 170 -21.23 23.44 2.24
CA ALA A 170 -21.58 23.91 3.58
C ALA A 170 -21.10 25.35 3.83
N GLU A 171 -19.96 25.73 3.25
CA GLU A 171 -19.38 27.07 3.39
C GLU A 171 -19.98 28.11 2.42
N ASN A 172 -20.24 27.72 1.17
CA ASN A 172 -20.62 28.65 0.10
C ASN A 172 -22.12 28.64 -0.21
N GLY A 173 -22.84 27.58 0.15
CA GLY A 173 -24.26 27.37 -0.13
C GLY A 173 -24.56 26.71 -1.47
N ASP A 174 -23.55 26.49 -2.31
CA ASP A 174 -23.67 25.87 -3.64
C ASP A 174 -22.51 24.93 -3.97
N CYS A 175 -22.61 24.21 -5.10
CA CYS A 175 -21.56 23.31 -5.61
C CYS A 175 -20.80 23.93 -6.79
N LEU A 176 -20.82 25.25 -6.97
CA LEU A 176 -20.19 25.98 -8.07
C LEU A 176 -18.73 26.27 -7.76
N VAL A 177 -17.95 25.20 -7.66
CA VAL A 177 -16.51 25.28 -7.38
C VAL A 177 -15.78 25.96 -8.56
N PRO A 178 -14.95 26.99 -8.31
CA PRO A 178 -14.11 27.60 -9.34
C PRO A 178 -13.19 26.57 -10.01
N GLU A 179 -12.91 26.74 -11.31
CA GLU A 179 -12.12 25.78 -12.11
C GLU A 179 -10.73 25.49 -11.52
N LYS A 180 -10.12 26.46 -10.84
CA LYS A 180 -8.79 26.34 -10.20
C LYS A 180 -8.88 26.40 -8.68
N TYR A 181 -9.78 25.60 -8.10
CA TYR A 181 -9.94 25.52 -6.65
C TYR A 181 -9.11 24.36 -6.10
N MET A 182 -8.02 24.69 -5.39
CA MET A 182 -7.12 23.74 -4.78
C MET A 182 -7.43 23.55 -3.29
N VAL A 183 -7.56 22.30 -2.87
CA VAL A 183 -7.66 21.88 -1.47
C VAL A 183 -6.35 21.22 -1.07
N ASP A 184 -5.80 21.61 0.08
CA ASP A 184 -4.55 21.09 0.68
C ASP A 184 -3.31 21.09 -0.25
N GLY A 185 -3.37 21.79 -1.38
CA GLY A 185 -2.28 21.92 -2.35
C GLY A 185 -2.13 20.74 -3.33
N ASP A 186 -2.90 19.67 -3.19
CA ASP A 186 -2.79 18.45 -4.00
C ASP A 186 -4.11 17.99 -4.63
N LEU A 187 -5.25 18.47 -4.15
CA LEU A 187 -6.57 18.16 -4.69
C LEU A 187 -7.15 19.35 -5.46
N ASP A 188 -7.21 19.24 -6.79
CA ASP A 188 -7.91 20.20 -7.65
C ASP A 188 -9.40 19.84 -7.71
N LEU A 189 -10.18 20.42 -6.79
CA LEU A 189 -11.62 20.19 -6.69
C LEU A 189 -12.37 20.78 -7.89
N GLY A 190 -11.88 21.91 -8.44
CA GLY A 190 -12.45 22.55 -9.62
C GLY A 190 -12.37 21.64 -10.85
N ALA A 191 -11.17 21.11 -11.13
CA ALA A 191 -10.98 20.13 -12.19
C ALA A 191 -11.78 18.85 -11.96
N TRP A 192 -11.90 18.38 -10.72
CA TRP A 192 -12.70 17.20 -10.37
C TRP A 192 -14.19 17.40 -10.66
N VAL A 193 -14.78 18.55 -10.32
CA VAL A 193 -16.18 18.89 -10.61
C VAL A 193 -16.44 18.93 -12.12
N VAL A 194 -15.53 19.54 -12.89
CA VAL A 194 -15.61 19.55 -14.37
C VAL A 194 -15.56 18.12 -14.91
N LYS A 195 -14.69 17.27 -14.36
CA LYS A 195 -14.59 15.86 -14.73
C LYS A 195 -15.89 15.10 -14.45
N GLN A 196 -16.57 15.31 -13.32
CA GLN A 196 -17.85 14.63 -13.04
C GLN A 196 -18.91 14.92 -14.12
N ARG A 197 -18.98 16.17 -14.58
CA ARG A 197 -19.90 16.57 -15.67
C ARG A 197 -19.57 15.87 -16.99
N ALA A 198 -18.27 15.74 -17.31
CA ALA A 198 -17.82 15.00 -18.49
C ALA A 198 -18.10 13.50 -18.36
N ASP A 199 -17.83 12.90 -17.19
CA ASP A 199 -18.06 11.48 -16.92
C ASP A 199 -19.55 11.12 -17.01
N LEU A 200 -20.46 12.03 -16.62
CA LEU A 200 -21.90 11.86 -16.86
C LEU A 200 -22.22 11.85 -18.37
N HIS A 201 -21.67 12.81 -19.13
CA HIS A 201 -21.93 12.92 -20.57
C HIS A 201 -21.47 11.67 -21.35
N PHE A 202 -20.34 11.08 -20.94
CA PHE A 202 -19.78 9.88 -21.56
C PHE A 202 -20.22 8.57 -20.88
N ASN A 203 -21.16 8.63 -19.92
CA ASN A 203 -21.69 7.47 -19.20
C ASN A 203 -20.60 6.63 -18.48
N PHE A 204 -19.55 7.31 -17.98
CA PHE A 204 -18.50 6.73 -17.13
C PHE A 204 -18.80 6.86 -15.63
N LEU A 205 -19.82 7.63 -15.27
CA LEU A 205 -20.26 7.80 -13.89
C LEU A 205 -21.23 6.68 -13.47
N SER A 206 -20.95 6.02 -12.35
CA SER A 206 -21.88 5.03 -11.80
C SER A 206 -23.17 5.67 -11.28
N GLN A 207 -24.26 4.91 -11.24
CA GLN A 207 -25.54 5.37 -10.72
C GLN A 207 -25.43 5.87 -9.27
N ASP A 208 -24.72 5.14 -8.41
CA ASP A 208 -24.51 5.53 -7.01
C ASP A 208 -23.81 6.89 -6.88
N LYS A 209 -22.74 7.12 -7.66
CA LYS A 209 -21.99 8.39 -7.64
C LYS A 209 -22.84 9.55 -8.17
N MET A 210 -23.63 9.28 -9.21
CA MET A 210 -24.60 10.25 -9.74
C MET A 210 -25.65 10.62 -8.69
N GLN A 211 -26.22 9.63 -8.00
CA GLN A 211 -27.23 9.86 -6.98
C GLN A 211 -26.68 10.68 -5.82
N ARG A 212 -25.48 10.35 -5.32
CA ARG A 212 -24.82 11.10 -4.25
C ARG A 212 -24.57 12.56 -4.61
N LEU A 213 -24.17 12.84 -5.86
CA LEU A 213 -24.03 14.21 -6.36
C LEU A 213 -25.39 14.92 -6.44
N ASN A 214 -26.44 14.23 -6.89
CA ASN A 214 -27.81 14.78 -6.92
C ASN A 214 -28.32 15.13 -5.52
N ASP A 215 -28.05 14.28 -4.52
CA ASP A 215 -28.52 14.47 -3.14
C ASP A 215 -27.94 15.74 -2.50
N ILE A 216 -26.71 16.11 -2.88
CA ILE A 216 -26.10 17.37 -2.46
C ILE A 216 -26.46 18.55 -3.39
N GLY A 217 -27.41 18.39 -4.31
CA GLY A 217 -27.84 19.46 -5.22
C GLY A 217 -26.75 19.89 -6.20
N PHE A 218 -25.89 18.95 -6.62
CA PHE A 218 -24.82 19.24 -7.57
C PHE A 218 -25.38 19.75 -8.91
N SER A 219 -24.94 20.94 -9.32
CA SER A 219 -25.30 21.49 -10.62
C SER A 219 -24.45 20.83 -11.72
N TRP A 220 -25.13 20.01 -12.53
CA TRP A 220 -24.55 19.42 -13.73
C TRP A 220 -24.23 20.46 -14.82
N ALA A 221 -24.86 21.63 -14.78
CA ALA A 221 -24.59 22.73 -15.69
C ALA A 221 -23.43 23.61 -15.19
N ALA A 222 -22.59 24.09 -16.10
CA ALA A 222 -21.45 24.96 -15.78
C ALA A 222 -21.87 26.39 -15.35
N THR A 223 -23.13 26.78 -15.60
CA THR A 223 -23.72 28.07 -15.25
C THR A 223 -25.19 27.90 -14.88
N GLU A 224 -25.70 28.71 -13.94
CA GLU A 224 -27.14 28.80 -13.69
C GLU A 224 -27.88 29.16 -15.00
N GLY A 225 -28.90 28.38 -15.37
CA GLY A 225 -29.81 28.71 -16.47
C GLY A 225 -29.73 27.86 -17.73
N SER A 226 -28.91 26.81 -17.80
CA SER A 226 -29.00 25.81 -18.88
C SER A 226 -29.46 24.46 -18.33
N PRO A 227 -30.71 24.03 -18.56
CA PRO A 227 -31.16 22.72 -18.13
C PRO A 227 -30.42 21.64 -18.93
N LEU A 228 -29.70 20.76 -18.25
CA LEU A 228 -29.26 19.51 -18.86
C LEU A 228 -30.46 18.57 -18.91
N ILE A 229 -30.80 18.13 -20.13
CA ILE A 229 -31.66 16.97 -20.34
C ILE A 229 -30.89 15.79 -19.75
N VAL A 230 -31.26 15.39 -18.53
CA VAL A 230 -30.83 14.12 -17.95
C VAL A 230 -31.49 13.03 -18.79
N MET A 231 -30.76 12.47 -19.76
CA MET A 231 -31.13 11.17 -20.33
C MET A 231 -30.86 10.14 -19.23
N MET A 232 -31.86 9.90 -18.38
CA MET A 232 -31.87 8.68 -17.60
C MET A 232 -31.81 7.52 -18.60
N PRO A 233 -30.91 6.53 -18.43
CA PRO A 233 -31.01 5.29 -19.17
C PRO A 233 -32.42 4.76 -18.88
N ASN A 234 -33.26 4.64 -19.91
CA ASN A 234 -34.64 4.19 -19.78
C ASN A 234 -34.71 3.02 -18.79
N ASP A 235 -35.44 3.20 -17.70
CA ASP A 235 -36.06 2.08 -17.01
C ASP A 235 -36.90 1.38 -18.07
N ASN A 236 -36.39 0.26 -18.58
CA ASN A 236 -37.17 -0.72 -19.31
C ASN A 236 -38.10 -1.41 -18.31
N THR A 237 -39.04 -0.66 -17.74
CA THR A 237 -40.22 -1.19 -17.10
C THR A 237 -41.35 -1.16 -18.12
N GLU A 238 -42.00 -2.32 -18.24
CA GLU A 238 -43.24 -2.57 -19.00
C GLU A 238 -43.09 -2.97 -20.47
N SER A 239 -42.80 -4.26 -20.69
CA SER A 239 -43.48 -4.97 -21.78
C SER A 239 -44.92 -5.24 -21.35
N PRO A 240 -45.95 -4.76 -22.08
CA PRO A 240 -47.30 -5.20 -21.84
C PRO A 240 -47.41 -6.66 -22.28
N LYS A 241 -47.79 -7.53 -21.35
CA LYS A 241 -48.26 -8.87 -21.69
C LYS A 241 -49.47 -8.71 -22.62
N SER A 242 -49.25 -8.92 -23.91
CA SER A 242 -50.35 -9.10 -24.86
C SER A 242 -51.03 -10.43 -24.53
N SER A 243 -52.25 -10.34 -24.00
CA SER A 243 -53.21 -11.42 -24.06
C SER A 243 -53.58 -11.66 -25.53
N LEU A 244 -53.45 -12.90 -25.98
CA LEU A 244 -54.40 -13.65 -26.83
C LEU A 244 -53.90 -15.09 -26.97
#